data_AF-A0A257HIX8-F1
#
_entry.id   AF-A0A257HIX8-F1
#
_cell.length_a   1.000
_cell.length_b   1.000
_cell.length_c   1.000
_cell.angle_alpha   90.00
_cell.angle_beta   90.00
_cell.angle_gamma   90.00
#
_symmetry.space_group_name_H-M   'P 1'
#
loop_
_entity.id
_entity.type
_entity.pdbx_description
1 polymer ?
#
loop_
_entity_poly.entity_id
_entity_poly.type
_entity_poly.pdbx_seq_one_letter_code
_entity_poly.pdbx_strand_id
1 'polypeptide(L)'
;MAASAMTSLAISTASPALEQAGLTGALSPIADRLDSRAFVVIQNREEAEYLLSLDHAKANEATEWTSYFVESLVEFLVWQNHPCGKVSETDLDWLVGVVADAPSPSVPALLFALVKELNDVPERLIALALKHAHHRLMAAH
;
A
#
# COMPACT_ATOMS: atom_id res chain seq x y z
N MET A 1 -4.00 32.55 18.98
CA MET A 1 -4.79 31.33 19.22
C MET A 1 -4.31 30.27 18.26
N ALA A 2 -3.39 29.44 18.73
CA ALA A 2 -2.72 28.41 17.95
C ALA A 2 -3.54 27.12 18.01
N ALA A 3 -3.97 26.63 16.85
CA ALA A 3 -4.60 25.31 16.71
C ALA A 3 -3.53 24.31 16.23
N SER A 4 -2.64 23.93 17.15
CA SER A 4 -1.79 22.74 17.03
C SER A 4 -2.39 21.67 17.92
N ALA A 5 -3.24 20.81 17.37
CA ALA A 5 -3.58 19.53 17.98
C ALA A 5 -4.32 18.72 16.93
N MET A 6 -3.62 17.84 16.21
CA MET A 6 -4.10 16.56 15.66
C MET A 6 -2.93 15.83 15.00
N THR A 7 -1.90 15.55 15.79
CA THR A 7 -0.84 14.59 15.45
C THR A 7 -0.59 13.77 16.70
N SER A 8 -1.50 12.84 16.98
CA SER A 8 -1.25 11.81 17.99
C SER A 8 -2.10 10.60 17.64
N LEU A 9 -1.65 9.84 16.65
CA LEU A 9 -1.81 8.40 16.69
C LEU A 9 -0.45 7.81 17.11
N ALA A 10 -0.02 8.19 18.31
CA ALA A 10 1.04 7.47 18.98
C ALA A 10 0.45 6.12 19.40
N ILE A 11 0.77 5.08 18.64
CA ILE A 11 0.80 3.72 19.17
C ILE A 11 1.80 3.75 20.32
N SER A 12 1.31 3.82 21.56
CA SER A 12 1.94 3.29 22.78
C SER A 12 1.34 3.98 24.00
N THR A 13 0.15 3.55 24.40
CA THR A 13 -0.11 3.41 25.83
C THR A 13 -0.18 1.91 26.07
N ALA A 14 0.97 1.30 26.32
CA ALA A 14 0.97 -0.07 26.83
C ALA A 14 0.09 -0.08 28.09
N SER A 15 -0.84 -1.02 28.17
CA SER A 15 -1.70 -1.17 29.36
C SER A 15 -0.80 -1.29 30.61
N PRO A 16 -1.11 -0.63 31.74
CA PRO A 16 -0.26 -0.70 32.94
C PRO A 16 -0.09 -2.14 33.46
N ALA A 17 -1.04 -3.02 33.14
CA ALA A 17 -0.92 -4.45 33.42
C ALA A 17 0.22 -5.14 32.63
N LEU A 18 0.46 -4.72 31.38
CA LEU A 18 1.54 -5.26 30.54
C LEU A 18 2.92 -4.76 30.99
N GLU A 19 2.98 -3.51 31.46
CA GLU A 19 4.21 -2.93 32.05
C GLU A 19 4.56 -3.61 33.38
N GLN A 20 3.58 -3.81 34.25
CA GLN A 20 3.79 -4.54 35.51
C GLN A 20 4.19 -6.00 35.29
N ALA A 21 3.74 -6.61 34.21
CA ALA A 21 4.15 -7.96 33.81
C ALA A 21 5.53 -8.02 33.13
N GLY A 22 6.20 -6.88 32.90
CA GLY A 22 7.49 -6.81 32.21
C GLY A 22 7.44 -7.22 30.73
N LEU A 23 6.24 -7.38 30.16
CA LEU A 23 6.05 -7.90 28.82
C LEU A 23 6.45 -6.88 27.75
N THR A 24 6.37 -5.57 28.04
CA THR A 24 6.78 -4.52 27.10
C THR A 24 8.26 -4.61 26.74
N GLY A 25 9.12 -4.89 27.72
CA GLY A 25 10.55 -5.11 27.50
C GLY A 25 10.85 -6.45 26.83
N ALA A 26 10.08 -7.50 27.16
CA ALA A 26 10.23 -8.83 26.56
C ALA A 26 9.77 -8.90 25.10
N LEU A 27 8.84 -8.03 24.69
CA LEU A 27 8.33 -7.95 23.32
C LEU A 27 9.20 -7.07 22.41
N SER A 28 10.05 -6.18 22.96
CA SER A 28 10.93 -5.31 22.16
C SER A 28 11.80 -6.09 21.15
N PRO A 29 12.47 -7.19 21.52
CA PRO A 29 13.27 -7.96 20.57
C PRO A 29 12.41 -8.71 19.53
N ILE A 30 11.14 -8.96 19.84
CA ILE A 30 10.18 -9.60 18.92
C ILE A 30 9.68 -8.55 17.92
N ALA A 31 9.38 -7.34 18.39
CA ALA A 31 9.01 -6.20 17.56
C ALA A 31 10.13 -5.80 16.59
N ASP A 32 11.38 -5.80 17.03
CA ASP A 32 12.55 -5.53 16.18
C ASP A 32 12.81 -6.65 15.14
N ARG A 33 12.30 -7.87 15.39
CA ARG A 33 12.41 -9.02 14.47
C ARG A 33 11.24 -9.14 13.50
N LEU A 34 10.13 -8.49 13.81
CA LEU A 34 9.07 -8.27 12.86
C LEU A 34 9.58 -7.18 11.93
N ASP A 35 10.15 -7.58 10.79
CA ASP A 35 10.52 -6.66 9.71
C ASP A 35 9.35 -5.67 9.53
N SER A 36 9.62 -4.38 9.37
CA SER A 36 8.55 -3.38 9.17
C SER A 36 7.70 -3.71 7.92
N ARG A 37 8.22 -4.60 7.05
CA ARG A 37 7.53 -5.20 5.89
C ARG A 37 6.84 -6.54 6.18
N ALA A 38 7.16 -7.23 7.27
CA ALA A 38 6.67 -8.57 7.59
C ALA A 38 5.19 -8.59 8.04
N PHE A 39 4.55 -7.44 8.22
CA PHE A 39 3.23 -7.44 8.86
C PHE A 39 2.04 -7.75 7.96
N VAL A 40 2.14 -7.67 6.62
CA VAL A 40 1.08 -8.19 5.73
C VAL A 40 1.67 -8.63 4.39
N VAL A 41 2.00 -9.91 4.26
CA VAL A 41 2.27 -10.53 2.96
C VAL A 41 0.91 -10.88 2.36
N ILE A 42 0.44 -10.12 1.38
CA ILE A 42 -0.71 -10.51 0.56
C ILE A 42 -0.38 -11.89 -0.03
N GLN A 43 -1.12 -12.93 0.39
CA GLN A 43 -0.79 -14.33 0.07
C GLN A 43 -1.22 -14.71 -1.35
N ASN A 44 -2.27 -14.07 -1.84
CA ASN A 44 -2.95 -14.48 -3.05
C ASN A 44 -3.75 -13.32 -3.66
N ARG A 45 -4.29 -13.57 -4.85
CA ARG A 45 -5.06 -12.59 -5.62
C ARG A 45 -6.35 -12.15 -4.93
N GLU A 46 -7.02 -13.04 -4.20
CA GLU A 46 -8.27 -12.70 -3.48
C GLU A 46 -8.02 -11.65 -2.38
N GLU A 47 -6.91 -11.76 -1.65
CA GLU A 47 -6.49 -10.75 -0.68
C GLU A 47 -6.14 -9.41 -1.33
N ALA A 48 -5.49 -9.44 -2.50
CA ALA A 48 -5.19 -8.24 -3.27
C ALA A 48 -6.47 -7.54 -3.75
N GLU A 49 -7.45 -8.31 -4.23
CA GLU A 49 -8.78 -7.83 -4.65
C GLU A 49 -9.57 -7.23 -3.48
N TYR A 50 -9.49 -7.85 -2.30
CA TYR A 50 -10.09 -7.31 -1.09
C TYR A 50 -9.48 -5.95 -0.72
N LEU A 51 -8.16 -5.82 -0.79
CA LEU A 51 -7.47 -4.57 -0.51
C LEU A 51 -7.83 -3.47 -1.52
N LEU A 52 -7.93 -3.81 -2.81
CA LEU A 52 -8.41 -2.91 -3.87
C LEU A 52 -9.85 -2.46 -3.64
N SER A 53 -10.72 -3.40 -3.27
CA SER A 53 -12.13 -3.10 -2.94
C SER A 53 -12.26 -2.19 -1.73
N LEU A 54 -11.41 -2.39 -0.71
CA LEU A 54 -11.38 -1.56 0.48
C LEU A 54 -10.88 -0.14 0.20
N ASP A 55 -9.87 0.02 -0.66
CA ASP A 55 -9.39 1.32 -1.10
C ASP A 55 -10.43 2.06 -1.95
N HIS A 56 -11.17 1.35 -2.80
CA HIS A 56 -12.28 1.94 -3.55
C HIS A 56 -13.44 2.37 -2.64
N ALA A 57 -13.81 1.53 -1.65
CA ALA A 57 -14.91 1.82 -0.74
C ALA A 57 -14.59 2.94 0.26
N LYS A 58 -13.31 3.11 0.62
CA LYS A 58 -12.85 4.17 1.52
C LYS A 58 -12.39 5.38 0.71
N ALA A 59 -13.22 6.42 0.70
CA ALA A 59 -12.79 7.77 0.33
C ALA A 59 -11.90 8.41 1.43
N ASN A 60 -10.98 7.65 2.03
CA ASN A 60 -10.11 8.13 3.09
C ASN A 60 -8.81 8.65 2.48
N GLU A 61 -8.58 9.96 2.57
CA GLU A 61 -7.37 10.64 2.09
C GLU A 61 -6.18 10.50 3.07
N ALA A 62 -6.28 9.63 4.07
CA ALA A 62 -5.21 9.40 5.03
C ALA A 62 -3.95 8.87 4.31
N THR A 63 -2.88 9.65 4.34
CA THR A 63 -1.60 9.33 3.69
C THR A 63 -1.06 7.97 4.15
N GLU A 64 -1.27 7.59 5.41
CA GLU A 64 -0.83 6.30 5.95
C GLU A 64 -1.54 5.12 5.26
N TRP A 65 -2.81 5.28 4.93
CA TRP A 65 -3.58 4.26 4.20
C TRP A 65 -3.04 4.09 2.78
N THR A 66 -2.79 5.19 2.07
CA THR A 66 -2.20 5.15 0.73
C THR A 66 -0.83 4.48 0.73
N SER A 67 0.04 4.81 1.70
CA SER A 67 1.35 4.16 1.83
C SER A 67 1.21 2.65 2.05
N TYR A 68 0.35 2.24 2.99
CA TYR A 68 0.09 0.82 3.26
C TYR A 68 -0.44 0.08 2.03
N PHE A 69 -1.42 0.66 1.33
CA PHE A 69 -2.00 0.10 0.11
C PHE A 69 -0.95 -0.10 -0.98
N VAL A 70 -0.14 0.92 -1.24
CA VAL A 70 0.90 0.89 -2.28
C VAL A 70 1.97 -0.13 -1.93
N GLU A 71 2.50 -0.11 -0.70
CA GLU A 71 3.56 -1.02 -0.26
C GLU A 71 3.10 -2.48 -0.34
N SER A 72 1.87 -2.78 0.10
CA SER A 72 1.34 -4.15 0.10
C SER A 72 1.18 -4.71 -1.33
N LEU A 73 0.65 -3.91 -2.26
CA LEU A 73 0.46 -4.36 -3.64
C LEU A 73 1.76 -4.41 -4.44
N VAL A 74 2.72 -3.53 -4.18
CA VAL A 74 4.06 -3.61 -4.77
C VAL A 74 4.78 -4.87 -4.30
N GLU A 75 4.73 -5.18 -3.00
CA GLU A 75 5.28 -6.41 -2.44
C GLU A 75 4.70 -7.64 -3.16
N PHE A 76 3.37 -7.72 -3.27
CA PHE A 76 2.67 -8.80 -3.96
C PHE A 76 3.03 -8.92 -5.44
N LEU A 77 2.97 -7.83 -6.20
CA LEU A 77 3.10 -7.86 -7.66
C LEU A 77 4.55 -7.99 -8.12
N VAL A 78 5.50 -7.44 -7.38
CA VAL A 78 6.88 -7.21 -7.83
C VAL A 78 7.88 -8.07 -7.07
N TRP A 79 7.75 -8.17 -5.74
CA TRP A 79 8.79 -8.74 -4.88
C TRP A 79 8.53 -10.20 -4.52
N GLN A 80 7.27 -10.60 -4.36
CA GLN A 80 6.88 -11.99 -4.13
C GLN A 80 6.94 -12.85 -5.40
N ASN A 81 6.84 -12.22 -6.57
CA ASN A 81 6.95 -12.91 -7.85
C ASN A 81 8.42 -13.23 -8.18
N HIS A 82 8.69 -14.45 -8.64
CA HIS A 82 10.01 -14.83 -9.15
C HIS A 82 9.99 -14.88 -10.69
N PRO A 83 10.94 -14.21 -11.38
CA PRO A 83 12.04 -13.40 -10.84
C PRO A 83 11.58 -12.06 -10.25
N CYS A 84 12.17 -11.65 -9.13
CA CYS A 84 11.82 -10.40 -8.45
C CYS A 84 12.07 -9.18 -9.35
N GLY A 85 11.28 -8.12 -9.16
CA GLY A 85 11.37 -6.91 -9.97
C GLY A 85 10.71 -7.04 -11.35
N LYS A 86 9.90 -8.09 -11.56
CA LYS A 86 9.08 -8.25 -12.76
C LYS A 86 7.63 -8.51 -12.37
N VAL A 87 6.71 -8.06 -13.21
CA VAL A 87 5.28 -8.39 -13.12
C VAL A 87 4.94 -9.34 -14.26
N SER A 88 4.13 -10.38 -13.96
CA SER A 88 3.65 -11.29 -15.00
C SER A 88 2.62 -10.60 -15.90
N GLU A 89 2.48 -11.04 -17.16
CA GLU A 89 1.43 -10.51 -18.04
C GLU A 89 0.03 -10.76 -17.47
N THR A 90 -0.18 -11.93 -16.86
CA THR A 90 -1.46 -12.31 -16.23
C THR A 90 -1.82 -11.40 -15.04
N ASP A 91 -0.84 -11.00 -14.22
CA ASP A 91 -1.07 -10.06 -13.12
C ASP A 91 -1.30 -8.65 -13.63
N LEU A 92 -0.58 -8.25 -14.68
CA LEU A 92 -0.75 -6.94 -15.29
C LEU A 92 -2.13 -6.79 -15.94
N ASP A 93 -2.59 -7.80 -16.69
CA ASP A 93 -3.91 -7.80 -17.31
C ASP A 93 -5.03 -7.79 -16.27
N TRP A 94 -4.86 -8.55 -15.19
CA TRP A 94 -5.77 -8.51 -14.04
C TRP A 94 -5.81 -7.12 -13.40
N LEU A 95 -4.65 -6.54 -13.07
CA LEU A 95 -4.57 -5.22 -12.43
C LEU A 95 -5.21 -4.13 -13.30
N VAL A 96 -4.92 -4.14 -14.61
CA VAL A 96 -5.51 -3.19 -15.56
C VAL A 96 -7.03 -3.32 -15.58
N GLY A 97 -7.55 -4.55 -15.55
CA GLY A 97 -8.99 -4.82 -15.49
C GLY A 97 -9.65 -4.25 -14.23
N VAL A 98 -9.09 -4.57 -13.05
CA VAL A 98 -9.63 -4.10 -11.77
C VAL A 98 -9.60 -2.58 -11.65
N VAL A 99 -8.48 -1.96 -12.04
CA VAL A 99 -8.32 -0.50 -11.99
C VAL A 99 -9.28 0.23 -12.95
N ALA A 100 -9.58 -0.38 -14.11
CA ALA A 100 -10.51 0.21 -15.07
C ALA A 100 -11.97 0.16 -14.60
N ASP A 101 -12.35 -0.90 -13.89
CA ASP A 101 -13.73 -1.10 -13.40
C ASP A 101 -14.03 -0.24 -12.17
N ALA A 102 -13.11 -0.21 -11.21
CA ALA A 102 -13.29 0.49 -9.93
C ALA A 102 -12.04 1.33 -9.59
N PRO A 103 -11.86 2.51 -10.22
CA PRO A 103 -10.75 3.38 -9.91
C PRO A 103 -10.86 3.87 -8.46
N SER A 104 -9.73 3.93 -7.77
CA SER A 104 -9.64 4.39 -6.39
C SER A 104 -8.64 5.54 -6.23
N PRO A 105 -8.72 6.34 -5.15
CA PRO A 105 -7.83 7.48 -4.93
C PRO A 105 -6.33 7.11 -4.85
N SER A 106 -6.01 5.90 -4.37
CA SER A 106 -4.63 5.45 -4.20
C SER A 106 -4.03 4.80 -5.45
N VAL A 107 -4.85 4.41 -6.44
CA VAL A 107 -4.40 3.79 -7.71
C VAL A 107 -3.30 4.59 -8.41
N PRO A 108 -3.39 5.93 -8.57
CA PRO A 108 -2.32 6.67 -9.21
C PRO A 108 -0.98 6.50 -8.50
N ALA A 109 -0.97 6.51 -7.16
CA ALA A 109 0.25 6.30 -6.37
C ALA A 109 0.82 4.89 -6.58
N LEU A 110 -0.04 3.86 -6.62
CA LEU A 110 0.34 2.49 -6.93
C LEU A 110 0.99 2.37 -8.32
N LEU A 111 0.36 2.94 -9.35
CA LEU A 111 0.88 2.87 -10.72
C LEU A 111 2.27 3.51 -10.82
N PHE A 112 2.49 4.65 -10.17
CA PHE A 112 3.81 5.28 -10.11
C PHE A 112 4.84 4.43 -9.37
N ALA A 113 4.44 3.80 -8.26
CA ALA A 113 5.32 2.91 -7.52
C ALA A 113 5.73 1.68 -8.37
N LEU A 114 4.79 1.05 -9.07
CA LEU A 114 5.10 -0.07 -9.97
C LEU A 114 6.06 0.34 -11.10
N VAL A 115 5.86 1.51 -11.71
CA VAL A 115 6.79 2.04 -12.73
C VAL A 115 8.19 2.27 -12.16
N LYS A 116 8.30 2.64 -10.89
CA LYS A 116 9.60 2.88 -10.21
C LYS A 116 10.32 1.60 -9.80
N GLU A 117 9.59 0.58 -9.37
CA GLU A 117 10.18 -0.64 -8.78
C GLU A 117 10.41 -1.77 -9.78
N LEU A 118 9.75 -1.74 -10.95
CA LEU A 118 9.95 -2.75 -11.99
C LEU A 118 11.27 -2.55 -12.75
N ASN A 119 12.00 -3.64 -12.97
CA ASN A 119 13.23 -3.66 -13.76
C ASN A 119 12.96 -3.39 -15.25
N ASP A 120 11.91 -4.02 -15.78
CA ASP A 120 11.44 -3.90 -17.15
C ASP A 120 9.99 -3.41 -17.11
N VAL A 121 9.77 -2.10 -17.27
CA VAL A 121 8.43 -1.51 -17.15
C VAL A 121 7.62 -1.76 -18.44
N PRO A 122 6.47 -2.45 -18.38
CA PRO A 122 5.62 -2.65 -19.55
C PRO A 122 5.03 -1.34 -20.06
N GLU A 123 5.05 -1.10 -21.36
CA GLU A 123 4.57 0.16 -21.97
C GLU A 123 3.10 0.48 -21.60
N ARG A 124 2.26 -0.56 -21.52
CA ARG A 124 0.86 -0.43 -21.10
C ARG A 124 0.69 0.09 -19.67
N LEU A 125 1.62 -0.24 -18.77
CA LEU A 125 1.61 0.27 -17.39
C LEU A 125 1.96 1.76 -17.36
N ILE A 126 2.95 2.18 -18.17
CA ILE A 126 3.33 3.59 -18.35
C ILE A 126 2.13 4.39 -18.89
N ALA A 127 1.48 3.88 -19.94
CA ALA A 127 0.29 4.51 -20.52
C ALA A 127 -0.84 4.66 -19.49
N LEU A 128 -1.07 3.63 -18.67
CA LEU A 128 -2.07 3.66 -17.61
C LEU A 128 -1.73 4.69 -16.51
N ALA A 129 -0.47 4.77 -16.09
CA ALA A 129 0.01 5.75 -15.12
C ALA A 129 -0.16 7.19 -15.63
N LEU A 130 0.22 7.45 -16.89
CA LEU A 130 0.06 8.76 -17.53
C LEU A 130 -1.41 9.18 -17.65
N LYS A 131 -2.31 8.25 -18.00
CA LYS A 131 -3.75 8.50 -18.04
C LYS A 131 -4.28 8.98 -16.68
N HIS A 132 -3.86 8.33 -15.59
CA HIS A 132 -4.29 8.71 -14.24
C HIS A 132 -3.65 10.01 -13.74
N ALA A 133 -2.40 10.31 -14.15
CA ALA A 133 -1.75 11.58 -13.85
C ALA A 133 -2.48 12.75 -14.51
N HIS A 134 -2.89 12.60 -15.78
CA HIS A 134 -3.64 13.61 -16.51
C HIS A 134 -4.99 13.91 -15.84
N HIS A 135 -5.75 12.87 -15.45
CA HIS A 135 -7.01 13.04 -14.72
C HIS A 135 -6.84 13.83 -13.41
N ARG A 136 -5.76 13.60 -12.66
CA ARG A 136 -5.49 14.31 -11.41
C ARG A 136 -5.18 15.79 -11.62
N LEU A 137 -4.44 16.12 -12.69
CA LEU A 137 -4.13 17.50 -13.05
C LEU A 137 -5.38 18.27 -13.52
N MET A 138 -6.28 17.60 -14.24
CA MET A 138 -7.54 18.21 -14.69
C MET A 138 -8.57 18.35 -13.57
N ALA A 139 -8.61 17.45 -12.60
CA ALA A 139 -9.53 17.52 -11.45
C ALA A 139 -9.10 18.54 -10.37
N ALA A 140 -7.87 19.05 -10.42
CA ALA A 140 -7.34 20.06 -9.50
C ALA A 140 -7.61 21.52 -9.93
N HIS A 141 -8.39 21.72 -11.00
CA HIS A 141 -8.85 23.02 -11.52
C HIS A 141 -10.37 23.13 -11.42
#